data_AF-A0A919M2I3-F1
#
_entry.id   AF-A0A919M2I3-F1
#
_cell.length_a   1.000
_cell.length_b   1.000
_cell.length_c   1.000
_cell.angle_alpha   90.00
_cell.angle_beta   90.00
_cell.angle_gamma   90.00
#
_symmetry.space_group_name_H-M   'P 1'
#
loop_
_entity.id
_entity.type
_entity.pdbx_description
1 polymer ?
#
loop_
_entity_poly.entity_id
_entity_poly.type
_entity_poly.pdbx_seq_one_letter_code
_entity_poly.pdbx_strand_id
1 'polypeptide(L)' 'MQSVDVAIVGGGMVGLVVACGLQGSGLRVAVLEKAEPRPLAADAPPALRVSAINAASESC' A
#
# COMPACT_ATOMS: atom_id res chain seq x y z
N MET A 1 8.92 22.81 5.86
CA MET A 1 7.97 21.80 6.37
C MET A 1 7.02 21.41 5.25
N GLN A 2 6.96 20.13 4.89
CA GLN A 2 5.91 19.65 3.98
C GLN A 2 4.64 19.42 4.79
N SER A 3 3.53 20.04 4.39
CA SER A 3 2.22 19.82 4.99
C SER A 3 1.41 18.86 4.11
N VAL A 4 0.81 17.87 4.75
CA VAL A 4 -0.05 16.87 4.12
C VAL A 4 -1.31 16.73 4.94
N ASP A 5 -2.39 16.30 4.29
CA ASP A 5 -3.69 16.15 4.93
C ASP A 5 -3.80 14.78 5.59
N VAL A 6 -3.11 13.77 5.04
CA VAL A 6 -2.99 12.42 5.59
C VAL A 6 -1.55 11.92 5.52
N ALA A 7 -1.05 11.36 6.63
CA ALA A 7 0.22 10.66 6.68
C ALA A 7 0.00 9.17 7.01
N ILE A 8 0.48 8.28 6.15
CA ILE A 8 0.43 6.82 6.30
C ILE A 8 1.82 6.36 6.75
N VAL A 9 1.92 5.70 7.90
CA VAL A 9 3.18 5.16 8.41
C VAL A 9 3.23 3.67 8.09
N GLY A 10 4.09 3.31 7.13
CA GLY A 10 4.28 1.96 6.59
C GLY A 10 4.00 1.91 5.09
N GLY A 11 5.03 1.67 4.28
CA GLY A 11 4.99 1.52 2.83
C GLY A 11 4.80 0.08 2.35
N GLY A 12 4.29 -0.79 3.22
CA GLY A 12 3.92 -2.16 2.88
C GLY A 12 2.62 -2.26 2.07
N MET A 13 2.15 -3.49 1.85
CA MET A 13 0.96 -3.77 1.03
C MET A 13 -0.28 -3.00 1.49
N VAL A 14 -0.56 -2.98 2.80
CA VAL A 14 -1.74 -2.30 3.35
C VAL A 14 -1.63 -0.79 3.22
N GLY A 15 -0.48 -0.20 3.59
CA GLY A 15 -0.29 1.25 3.52
C GLY A 15 -0.39 1.78 2.09
N LEU A 16 0.14 1.04 1.11
CA LEU A 16 0.00 1.38 -0.30
C LEU A 16 -1.44 1.19 -0.80
N VAL A 17 -2.15 0.13 -0.40
CA VAL A 17 -3.58 -0.06 -0.73
C VAL A 17 -4.41 1.11 -0.22
N VAL A 18 -4.20 1.55 1.01
CA VAL A 18 -4.89 2.72 1.58
C VAL A 18 -4.54 3.99 0.80
N ALA A 19 -3.26 4.22 0.49
CA ALA A 19 -2.84 5.36 -0.32
C ALA A 19 -3.51 5.37 -1.70
N CYS A 20 -3.61 4.21 -2.35
CA CYS A 20 -4.32 4.03 -3.61
C CYS A 20 -5.82 4.29 -3.46
N GLY A 21 -6.46 3.80 -2.40
CA GLY A 21 -7.88 4.04 -2.13
C GLY A 21 -8.22 5.51 -1.89
N LEU A 22 -7.25 6.30 -1.41
CA LEU A 22 -7.39 7.76 -1.25
C LEU A 22 -7.17 8.53 -2.57
N GLN A 23 -6.81 7.87 -3.66
CA GLN A 23 -6.66 8.51 -4.97
C GLN A 23 -7.99 9.13 -5.41
N GLY A 24 -7.95 10.37 -5.90
CA GLY A 24 -9.16 11.10 -6.33
C GLY A 24 -9.93 11.80 -5.21
N SER A 25 -9.54 11.62 -3.94
CA SER A 25 -10.17 12.32 -2.80
C SER A 25 -9.84 13.82 -2.71
N GLY A 26 -8.83 14.30 -3.46
CA GLY A 26 -8.31 15.66 -3.37
C GLY A 26 -7.36 15.89 -2.19
N LEU A 27 -7.13 14.88 -1.35
CA LEU A 27 -6.21 14.95 -0.21
C LEU A 27 -4.75 14.81 -0.65
N ARG A 28 -3.86 15.57 -0.01
CA ARG A 28 -2.41 15.37 -0.12
C ARG A 28 -2.00 14.28 0.87
N VAL A 29 -1.61 13.13 0.32
CA VAL A 29 -1.23 11.95 1.11
C VAL A 29 0.29 11.76 1.05
N ALA A 30 0.93 11.57 2.21
CA ALA A 30 2.31 11.09 2.29
C ALA A 30 2.35 9.67 2.87
N VAL A 31 3.19 8.82 2.28
CA VAL A 31 3.52 7.48 2.81
C VAL A 31 4.95 7.54 3.34
N LEU A 32 5.11 7.20 4.61
CA LEU A 32 6.38 7.17 5.32
C LEU A 32 6.78 5.72 5.52
N GLU A 33 7.92 5.32 4.97
CA GLU A 33 8.49 4.00 5.17
C GLU A 33 9.93 4.16 5.66
N LYS A 34 10.32 3.34 6.63
CA LYS A 34 11.65 3.37 7.23
C LYS A 34 12.69 2.73 6.32
N ALA A 35 12.32 1.69 5.58
CA ALA A 35 13.22 0.94 4.71
C ALA A 35 12.93 1.20 3.24
N GLU A 36 13.98 1.39 2.44
CA GLU A 36 13.79 1.44 0.99
C GLU A 36 13.17 0.12 0.49
N PRO A 37 12.22 0.17 -0.47
CA PRO A 37 11.66 -1.02 -1.07
C PRO A 37 12.78 -1.84 -1.71
N ARG A 38 12.85 -3.13 -1.36
CA ARG A 38 13.80 -4.04 -2.02
C ARG A 38 13.37 -4.21 -3.49
N PRO A 39 14.26 -4.00 -4.47
CA PRO A 39 13.96 -4.26 -5.86
C PRO A 39 13.52 -5.71 -6.05
N LEU A 40 12.41 -5.92 -6.77
CA LEU A 40 12.04 -7.24 -7.22
C LEU A 40 12.94 -7.60 -8.41
N ALA A 41 13.65 -8.71 -8.33
CA ALA A 41 14.40 -9.21 -9.48
C ALA A 41 13.42 -9.55 -10.62
N ALA A 42 13.78 -9.24 -11.86
CA ALA A 42 12.89 -9.41 -13.02
C ALA A 42 12.50 -10.88 -13.27
N ASP A 43 13.34 -11.80 -12.83
CA ASP A 43 13.20 -13.25 -12.91
C ASP A 43 12.74 -13.88 -11.57
N ALA A 44 12.38 -13.06 -10.58
CA ALA A 44 11.93 -13.57 -9.29
C ALA A 44 10.70 -14.47 -9.49
N PRO A 45 10.69 -15.69 -8.90
CA PRO A 45 9.51 -16.53 -8.95
C PRO A 45 8.33 -15.79 -8.28
N PRO A 46 7.09 -16.02 -8.73
CA PRO A 46 5.92 -15.43 -8.08
C PRO A 46 5.95 -15.69 -6.58
N ALA A 47 5.86 -14.62 -5.79
CA ALA A 47 5.78 -14.77 -4.34
C ALA A 47 4.50 -15.54 -3.98
N LEU A 48 4.63 -16.58 -3.16
CA LEU A 48 3.48 -17.29 -2.60
C LEU A 48 2.67 -16.29 -1.75
N ARG A 49 1.59 -15.79 -2.34
CA ARG A 49 0.61 -14.92 -1.69
C ARG A 49 -0.70 -15.69 -1.63
N VAL A 50 -1.06 -16.12 -0.43
CA VAL A 50 -2.34 -16.78 -0.18
C VAL A 50 -3.28 -15.75 0.41
N SER A 51 -4.33 -15.42 -0.33
CA SER A 51 -5.47 -14.67 0.20
C SER A 51 -6.59 -15.65 0.50
N ALA A 52 -7.08 -15.66 1.74
CA ALA A 52 -8.29 -16.40 2.09
C ALA A 52 -9.52 -15.64 1.57
N ILE A 53 -9.88 -15.88 0.31
CA ILE A 53 -11.05 -15.28 -0.33
C ILE A 53 -12.29 -16.08 0.07
N ASN A 54 -13.26 -15.41 0.69
CA ASN A 54 -14.58 -15.98 1.02
C ASN A 54 -15.67 -14.91 0.83
N ALA A 55 -16.94 -15.26 1.05
CA ALA A 55 -18.06 -14.32 0.86
C ALA A 55 -17.95 -13.04 1.71
N ALA A 56 -17.24 -13.05 2.84
CA ALA A 56 -16.99 -11.85 3.62
C ALA A 56 -15.94 -10.90 2.98
N SER A 57 -15.21 -11.36 1.97
CA SER A 57 -14.24 -10.56 1.23
C SER A 57 -14.87 -9.62 0.20
N GLU A 58 -16.17 -9.77 -0.12
CA GLU A 58 -16.88 -8.97 -1.14
C GLU A 58 -17.05 -7.50 -0.76
N SER A 59 -17.00 -7.19 0.54
CA SER A 59 -17.32 -5.86 1.09
C SER A 59 -16.09 -5.00 1.40
N CYS A 60 -14.89 -5.44 1.03
CA CYS A 60 -13.62 -4.82 1.42
C CYS A 60 -13.09 -3.81 0.40
#